data_AF-A0A965CH36-F1
#
_entry.id   AF-A0A965CH36-F1
#
_cell.length_a   1.000
_cell.length_b   1.000
_cell.length_c   1.000
_cell.angle_alpha   90.00
_cell.angle_beta   90.00
_cell.angle_gamma   90.00
#
_symmetry.space_group_name_H-M   'P 1'
#
loop_
_entity.id
_entity.type
_entity.pdbx_description
1 polymer ?
#
loop_
_entity_poly.entity_id
_entity_poly.type
_entity_poly.pdbx_seq_one_letter_code
_entity_poly.pdbx_strand_id
1 'polypeptide(L)'
;MSTVAFIGTDRLKTATAAQNASFRASLDAGRFADFGPSVHFDWWAFPIDRASRGHGDRYDISSVLDALRADGHFLRDVLGNAGMLMSAWGWDLESARPVDGSLYPRYGVRLWKCGLSLHILGMPGAFASVRAFAIHHRESRTIDEWPSQGDCTPNAAGVDVMPHS
;
A
#
# COMPACT_ATOMS: atom_id res chain seq x y z
N MET A 1 -16.25 -13.98 -22.16
CA MET A 1 -16.21 -13.19 -20.90
C MET A 1 -15.65 -11.83 -21.27
N SER A 2 -16.37 -10.73 -21.02
CA SER A 2 -15.83 -9.39 -21.26
C SER A 2 -14.80 -9.07 -20.18
N THR A 3 -13.55 -8.86 -20.61
CA THR A 3 -12.47 -8.35 -19.75
C THR A 3 -12.88 -6.97 -19.22
N VAL A 4 -12.85 -6.77 -17.90
CA VAL A 4 -13.11 -5.46 -17.31
C VAL A 4 -11.90 -4.58 -17.59
N ALA A 5 -12.06 -3.52 -18.38
CA ALA A 5 -10.99 -2.61 -18.73
C ALA A 5 -10.45 -1.84 -17.51
N PHE A 6 -9.16 -1.49 -17.56
CA PHE A 6 -8.50 -0.61 -16.60
C PHE A 6 -9.27 0.72 -16.42
N ILE A 7 -9.39 1.21 -15.19
CA ILE A 7 -10.18 2.42 -14.89
C ILE A 7 -9.62 3.71 -15.48
N GLY A 8 -8.37 3.70 -15.92
CA GLY A 8 -7.65 4.89 -16.35
C GLY A 8 -6.89 5.55 -15.20
N THR A 9 -5.71 6.09 -15.54
CA THR A 9 -4.73 6.64 -14.59
C THR A 9 -5.32 7.76 -13.73
N ASP A 10 -6.05 8.70 -14.30
CA ASP A 10 -6.61 9.84 -13.56
C ASP A 10 -7.64 9.41 -12.50
N ARG A 11 -8.46 8.40 -12.84
CA ARG A 11 -9.44 7.85 -11.90
C ARG A 11 -8.76 7.08 -10.78
N LEU A 12 -7.70 6.33 -11.10
CA LEU A 12 -6.91 5.64 -10.08
C LEU A 12 -6.30 6.66 -9.12
N LYS A 13 -5.58 7.67 -9.63
CA LYS A 13 -4.97 8.73 -8.82
C LYS A 13 -5.99 9.44 -7.93
N THR A 14 -7.14 9.79 -8.49
CA THR A 14 -8.24 10.42 -7.72
C THR A 14 -8.73 9.51 -6.59
N ALA A 15 -8.90 8.21 -6.85
CA ALA A 15 -9.32 7.26 -5.82
C ALA A 15 -8.25 7.04 -4.75
N THR A 16 -6.97 6.98 -5.13
CA THR A 16 -5.84 6.86 -4.19
C THR A 16 -5.74 8.08 -3.27
N ALA A 17 -5.86 9.29 -3.82
CA ALA A 17 -5.85 10.54 -3.05
C ALA A 17 -7.08 10.64 -2.12
N ALA A 18 -8.27 10.28 -2.60
CA ALA A 18 -9.48 10.25 -1.79
C ALA A 18 -9.37 9.25 -0.63
N GLN A 19 -8.74 8.10 -0.86
CA GLN A 19 -8.47 7.13 0.20
C GLN A 19 -7.49 7.66 1.25
N ASN A 20 -6.48 8.41 0.83
CA ASN A 20 -5.54 9.07 1.73
C ASN A 20 -6.26 10.05 2.67
N ALA A 21 -7.10 10.91 2.11
CA ALA A 21 -7.95 11.80 2.90
C ALA A 21 -8.89 11.02 3.85
N SER A 22 -9.48 9.92 3.38
CA SER A 22 -10.32 9.07 4.22
C SER A 22 -9.57 8.42 5.38
N PHE A 23 -8.36 7.91 5.15
CA PHE A 23 -7.53 7.32 6.21
C PHE A 23 -7.12 8.34 7.24
N ARG A 24 -6.75 9.56 6.82
CA ARG A 24 -6.46 10.65 7.73
C ARG A 24 -7.65 10.92 8.65
N ALA A 25 -8.83 11.08 8.07
CA ALA A 25 -10.06 11.31 8.82
C ALA A 25 -10.45 10.15 9.76
N SER A 26 -10.06 8.91 9.44
CA SER A 26 -10.29 7.75 10.32
C SER A 26 -9.30 7.70 11.48
N LEU A 27 -8.02 8.02 11.26
CA LEU A 27 -7.03 8.12 12.34
C LEU A 27 -7.36 9.27 13.30
N ASP A 28 -7.68 10.45 12.77
CA ASP A 28 -8.02 11.64 13.57
C ASP A 28 -9.24 11.39 14.47
N ALA A 29 -10.14 10.51 14.03
CA ALA A 29 -11.35 10.13 14.77
C ALA A 29 -11.20 8.82 15.58
N GLY A 30 -10.01 8.22 15.65
CA GLY A 30 -9.76 6.95 16.36
C GLY A 30 -10.51 5.74 15.78
N ARG A 31 -10.95 5.78 14.52
CA ARG A 31 -11.71 4.70 13.86
C ARG A 31 -10.79 3.63 13.26
N PHE A 32 -10.01 2.97 14.11
CA PHE A 32 -9.08 1.91 13.67
C PHE A 32 -9.76 0.72 12.97
N ALA A 33 -11.04 0.48 13.27
CA ALA A 33 -11.83 -0.56 12.59
C ALA A 33 -11.96 -0.32 11.07
N ASP A 34 -11.83 0.93 10.60
CA ASP A 34 -11.89 1.26 9.18
C ASP A 34 -10.69 0.67 8.39
N PHE A 35 -9.63 0.26 9.10
CA PHE A 35 -8.46 -0.42 8.52
C PHE A 35 -8.59 -1.95 8.58
N GLY A 36 -9.74 -2.48 9.00
CA GLY A 36 -10.05 -3.90 9.13
C GLY A 36 -10.62 -4.54 7.85
N PRO A 37 -10.81 -5.87 7.86
CA PRO A 37 -11.16 -6.65 6.67
C PRO A 37 -12.56 -6.38 6.09
N SER A 38 -13.45 -5.72 6.83
CA SER A 38 -14.80 -5.33 6.38
C SER A 38 -14.81 -4.15 5.41
N VAL A 39 -13.69 -3.45 5.24
CA VAL A 39 -13.55 -2.32 4.33
C VAL A 39 -12.73 -2.75 3.11
N HIS A 40 -13.09 -2.30 1.91
CA HIS A 40 -12.54 -2.82 0.66
C HIS A 40 -11.79 -1.78 -0.18
N PHE A 41 -10.71 -1.20 0.35
CA PHE A 41 -9.95 -0.16 -0.36
C PHE A 41 -8.69 -0.66 -1.10
N ASP A 42 -8.29 -1.91 -0.90
CA ASP A 42 -6.91 -2.33 -1.21
C ASP A 42 -6.48 -2.03 -2.64
N TRP A 43 -7.39 -2.12 -3.61
CA TRP A 43 -7.07 -2.00 -5.04
C TRP A 43 -6.75 -0.59 -5.51
N TRP A 44 -7.31 0.44 -4.86
CA TRP A 44 -6.99 1.84 -5.17
C TRP A 44 -6.07 2.48 -4.12
N ALA A 45 -6.02 1.93 -2.90
CA ALA A 45 -5.04 2.34 -1.89
C ALA A 45 -3.64 1.80 -2.20
N PHE A 46 -3.56 0.54 -2.66
CA PHE A 46 -2.34 -0.22 -2.92
C PHE A 46 -2.44 -0.96 -4.27
N PRO A 47 -2.47 -0.21 -5.39
CA PRO A 47 -2.58 -0.82 -6.71
C PRO A 47 -1.38 -1.72 -7.03
N ILE A 48 -1.65 -2.82 -7.74
CA ILE A 48 -0.66 -3.84 -8.11
C ILE A 48 -0.74 -4.20 -9.60
N ASP A 49 0.31 -4.81 -10.12
CA ASP A 49 0.51 -5.17 -11.54
C ASP A 49 -0.18 -6.47 -11.95
N ARG A 50 -1.35 -6.76 -11.37
CA ARG A 50 -2.09 -7.99 -11.69
C ARG A 50 -3.59 -7.84 -11.49
N ALA A 51 -4.32 -8.64 -12.26
CA ALA A 51 -5.74 -8.82 -12.16
C ALA A 51 -6.21 -9.29 -10.77
N SER A 52 -7.46 -8.97 -10.45
CA SER A 52 -8.13 -9.40 -9.23
C SER A 52 -9.33 -10.32 -9.50
N ARG A 53 -9.60 -11.26 -8.60
CA ARG A 53 -10.76 -12.17 -8.70
C ARG A 53 -12.12 -11.43 -8.73
N GLY A 54 -12.22 -10.26 -8.10
CA GLY A 54 -13.47 -9.50 -7.97
C GLY A 54 -13.62 -8.30 -8.91
N HIS A 55 -12.52 -7.73 -9.39
CA HIS A 55 -12.54 -6.55 -10.26
C HIS A 55 -11.88 -6.80 -11.63
N GLY A 56 -11.36 -8.00 -11.92
CA GLY A 56 -10.58 -8.25 -13.13
C GLY A 56 -9.38 -7.31 -13.22
N ASP A 57 -9.14 -6.77 -14.41
CA ASP A 57 -8.00 -5.88 -14.73
C ASP A 57 -8.28 -4.41 -14.40
N ARG A 58 -9.44 -4.13 -13.78
CA ARG A 58 -9.91 -2.77 -13.47
C ARG A 58 -8.85 -1.92 -12.77
N TYR A 59 -8.07 -2.51 -11.86
CA TYR A 59 -7.03 -1.82 -11.08
C TYR A 59 -5.63 -2.38 -11.34
N ASP A 60 -5.46 -3.17 -12.40
CA ASP A 60 -4.15 -3.65 -12.83
C ASP A 60 -3.36 -2.48 -13.43
N ILE A 61 -2.22 -2.16 -12.81
CA ILE A 61 -1.38 -1.03 -13.24
C ILE A 61 -0.22 -1.43 -14.16
N SER A 62 -0.11 -2.69 -14.58
CA SER A 62 1.00 -3.19 -15.40
C SER A 62 1.27 -2.32 -16.63
N SER A 63 0.21 -1.90 -17.34
CA SER A 63 0.32 -1.07 -18.54
C SER A 63 0.68 0.40 -18.31
N VAL A 64 0.60 0.89 -17.07
CA VAL A 64 0.82 2.30 -16.70
C VAL A 64 1.87 2.48 -15.59
N LEU A 65 2.57 1.39 -15.22
CA LEU A 65 3.45 1.35 -14.06
C LEU A 65 4.56 2.41 -14.13
N ASP A 66 5.23 2.53 -15.28
CA ASP A 66 6.34 3.48 -15.43
C ASP A 66 5.87 4.94 -15.34
N ALA A 67 4.67 5.24 -15.86
CA ALA A 67 4.07 6.57 -15.73
C ALA A 67 3.74 6.89 -14.27
N LEU A 68 3.22 5.91 -13.52
CA LEU A 68 2.92 6.07 -12.09
C LEU A 68 4.19 6.19 -11.23
N ARG A 69 5.27 5.46 -11.57
CA ARG A 69 6.60 5.60 -10.94
C ARG A 69 7.23 6.97 -11.15
N ALA A 70 6.86 7.69 -12.19
CA ALA A 70 7.32 9.05 -12.42
C ALA A 70 6.45 10.11 -11.72
N ASP A 71 5.29 9.72 -11.17
CA ASP A 71 4.33 10.64 -10.57
C ASP A 71 4.53 10.77 -9.05
N GLY A 72 5.32 11.77 -8.65
CA GLY A 72 5.62 12.02 -7.24
C GLY A 72 4.39 12.34 -6.37
N HIS A 73 3.29 12.85 -6.93
CA HIS A 73 2.08 13.09 -6.14
C HIS A 73 1.37 11.78 -5.83
N PHE A 74 1.16 10.95 -6.85
CA PHE A 74 0.57 9.63 -6.69
C PHE A 74 1.38 8.77 -5.71
N LEU A 75 2.72 8.76 -5.84
CA LEU A 75 3.59 8.01 -4.95
C LEU A 75 3.46 8.46 -3.49
N ARG A 76 3.37 9.78 -3.24
CA ARG A 76 3.14 10.31 -1.89
C ARG A 76 1.78 9.89 -1.32
N ASP A 77 0.73 9.82 -2.15
CA ASP A 77 -0.59 9.36 -1.69
C ASP A 77 -0.57 7.87 -1.33
N VAL A 78 0.08 7.02 -2.14
CA VAL A 78 0.27 5.59 -1.83
C VAL A 78 1.10 5.40 -0.56
N LEU A 79 2.21 6.14 -0.44
CA LEU A 79 3.08 6.06 0.74
C LEU A 79 2.37 6.55 2.00
N GLY A 80 1.59 7.63 1.91
CA GLY A 80 0.75 8.09 3.01
C GLY A 80 -0.32 7.08 3.39
N ASN A 81 -0.95 6.41 2.41
CA ASN A 81 -1.88 5.32 2.67
C ASN A 81 -1.22 4.18 3.45
N ALA A 82 0.01 3.79 3.05
CA ALA A 82 0.78 2.77 3.74
C ALA A 82 1.13 3.20 5.17
N GLY A 83 1.65 4.42 5.36
CA GLY A 83 2.00 4.94 6.68
C GLY A 83 0.81 4.95 7.64
N MET A 84 -0.36 5.38 7.18
CA MET A 84 -1.58 5.41 7.98
C MET A 84 -2.12 4.00 8.29
N LEU A 85 -2.08 3.07 7.32
CA LEU A 85 -2.42 1.67 7.57
C LEU A 85 -1.50 1.05 8.62
N MET A 86 -0.19 1.22 8.48
CA MET A 86 0.78 0.66 9.39
C MET A 86 0.62 1.24 10.80
N SER A 87 0.42 2.56 10.89
CA SER A 87 0.15 3.23 12.17
C SER A 87 -1.13 2.72 12.83
N ALA A 88 -2.20 2.54 12.05
CA ALA A 88 -3.45 1.95 12.53
C ALA A 88 -3.29 0.51 13.02
N TRP A 89 -2.25 -0.19 12.57
CA TRP A 89 -1.92 -1.57 12.95
C TRP A 89 -0.77 -1.65 13.97
N GLY A 90 -0.37 -0.53 14.58
CA GLY A 90 0.63 -0.48 15.64
C GLY A 90 2.07 -0.51 15.15
N TRP A 91 2.34 -0.01 13.94
CA TRP A 91 3.69 0.04 13.36
C TRP A 91 4.01 1.41 12.79
N ASP A 92 5.14 1.96 13.19
CA ASP A 92 5.69 3.15 12.57
C ASP A 92 6.48 2.77 11.32
N LEU A 93 5.97 3.19 10.16
CA LEU A 93 6.54 2.84 8.87
C LEU A 93 7.96 3.41 8.69
N GLU A 94 8.24 4.58 9.26
CA GLU A 94 9.53 5.26 9.10
C GLU A 94 10.64 4.62 9.93
N SER A 95 10.45 4.51 11.24
CA SER A 95 11.43 3.91 12.16
C SER A 95 11.46 2.38 12.10
N ALA A 96 10.50 1.77 11.40
CA ALA A 96 10.32 0.31 11.30
C ALA A 96 10.23 -0.33 12.69
N ARG A 97 9.38 0.22 13.55
CA ARG A 97 9.21 -0.20 14.94
C ARG A 97 7.74 -0.30 15.34
N PRO A 98 7.42 -1.17 16.31
CA PRO A 98 6.11 -1.14 16.95
C PRO A 98 5.86 0.22 17.62
N VAL A 99 4.62 0.69 17.57
CA VAL A 99 4.13 1.83 18.33
C VAL A 99 2.91 1.45 19.14
N ASP A 100 2.68 2.16 20.24
CA ASP A 100 1.50 1.97 21.07
C ASP A 100 0.24 2.41 20.31
N GLY A 101 -0.49 1.44 19.78
CA GLY A 101 -1.64 1.64 18.90
C GLY A 101 -2.17 0.29 18.43
N SER A 102 -3.47 0.12 18.44
CA SER A 102 -4.17 -1.18 18.51
C SER A 102 -4.15 -2.08 17.27
N LEU A 103 -4.57 -3.34 17.48
CA LEU A 103 -5.31 -4.23 16.57
C LEU A 103 -4.75 -4.42 15.15
N TYR A 104 -3.58 -5.06 15.04
CA TYR A 104 -3.25 -5.78 13.81
C TYR A 104 -4.31 -6.90 13.58
N PRO A 105 -5.16 -6.82 12.53
CA PRO A 105 -6.29 -7.73 12.37
C PRO A 105 -5.90 -9.07 11.73
N ARG A 106 -4.59 -9.35 11.58
CA ARG A 106 -4.07 -10.52 10.85
C ARG A 106 -4.58 -10.64 9.42
N TYR A 107 -4.75 -9.50 8.75
CA TYR A 107 -5.28 -9.45 7.40
C TYR A 107 -4.16 -9.48 6.34
N GLY A 108 -3.55 -10.67 6.21
CA GLY A 108 -2.34 -10.88 5.42
C GLY A 108 -2.44 -10.50 3.94
N VAL A 109 -3.63 -10.58 3.32
CA VAL A 109 -3.81 -10.16 1.91
C VAL A 109 -3.64 -8.65 1.73
N ARG A 110 -4.11 -7.84 2.67
CA ARG A 110 -3.93 -6.38 2.62
C ARG A 110 -2.49 -6.00 2.90
N LEU A 111 -1.88 -6.67 3.89
CA LEU A 111 -0.46 -6.52 4.17
C LEU A 111 0.36 -6.81 2.90
N TRP A 112 0.09 -7.96 2.27
CA TRP A 112 0.74 -8.39 1.05
C TRP A 112 0.60 -7.36 -0.08
N LYS A 113 -0.61 -6.84 -0.34
CA LYS A 113 -0.84 -5.80 -1.37
C LYS A 113 -0.12 -4.50 -1.05
N CYS A 114 -0.15 -4.06 0.20
CA CYS A 114 0.59 -2.86 0.64
C CYS A 114 2.08 -3.01 0.32
N GLY A 115 2.71 -4.10 0.77
CA GLY A 115 4.12 -4.37 0.50
C GLY A 115 4.42 -4.49 -0.99
N LEU A 116 3.62 -5.25 -1.74
CA LEU A 116 3.83 -5.43 -3.18
C LEU A 116 3.69 -4.11 -3.95
N SER A 117 2.70 -3.29 -3.60
CA SER A 117 2.50 -1.97 -4.23
C SER A 117 3.71 -1.08 -4.01
N LEU A 118 4.24 -1.01 -2.78
CA LEU A 118 5.45 -0.26 -2.46
C LEU A 118 6.67 -0.78 -3.24
N HIS A 119 6.82 -2.09 -3.35
CA HIS A 119 7.89 -2.73 -4.11
C HIS A 119 7.82 -2.37 -5.60
N ILE A 120 6.69 -2.63 -6.27
CA ILE A 120 6.58 -2.38 -7.70
C ILE A 120 6.59 -0.89 -8.02
N LEU A 121 6.15 -0.01 -7.12
CA LEU A 121 6.24 1.45 -7.32
C LEU A 121 7.61 2.02 -6.96
N GLY A 122 8.56 1.17 -6.55
CA GLY A 122 9.95 1.57 -6.35
C GLY A 122 10.21 2.36 -5.09
N MET A 123 9.57 1.98 -3.97
CA MET A 123 9.75 2.56 -2.63
C MET A 123 10.44 1.53 -1.70
N PRO A 124 11.74 1.23 -1.89
CA PRO A 124 12.44 0.14 -1.22
C PRO A 124 12.49 0.24 0.32
N GLY A 125 12.65 1.43 0.88
CA GLY A 125 12.66 1.69 2.32
C GLY A 125 11.31 1.40 2.96
N ALA A 126 10.22 1.93 2.39
CA ALA A 126 8.87 1.62 2.86
C ALA A 126 8.53 0.13 2.71
N PHE A 127 8.89 -0.50 1.58
CA PHE A 127 8.71 -1.94 1.39
C PHE A 127 9.45 -2.75 2.46
N ALA A 128 10.71 -2.41 2.73
CA ALA A 128 11.51 -3.08 3.76
C ALA A 128 10.87 -2.97 5.15
N SER A 129 10.30 -1.81 5.49
CA SER A 129 9.61 -1.60 6.76
C SER A 129 8.32 -2.43 6.87
N VAL A 130 7.49 -2.48 5.83
CA VAL A 130 6.31 -3.34 5.79
C VAL A 130 6.69 -4.82 5.90
N ARG A 131 7.83 -5.21 5.32
CA ARG A 131 8.38 -6.56 5.46
C ARG A 131 8.84 -6.86 6.88
N ALA A 132 9.50 -5.90 7.54
CA ALA A 132 9.88 -6.02 8.95
C ALA A 132 8.66 -6.18 9.87
N PHE A 133 7.56 -5.47 9.60
CA PHE A 133 6.30 -5.66 10.31
C PHE A 133 5.76 -7.08 10.17
N ALA A 134 5.72 -7.63 8.95
CA ALA A 134 5.25 -9.00 8.72
C ALA A 134 6.08 -10.02 9.50
N ILE A 135 7.41 -9.84 9.52
CA ILE A 135 8.34 -10.68 10.30
C ILE A 135 8.06 -10.55 11.80
N HIS A 136 7.90 -9.33 12.29
CA HIS A 136 7.59 -9.05 13.70
C HIS A 136 6.32 -9.79 14.16
N HIS A 137 5.27 -9.80 13.32
CA HIS A 137 4.01 -10.48 13.61
C HIS A 137 3.96 -11.96 13.18
N ARG A 138 5.06 -12.51 12.67
CA ARG A 138 5.22 -13.90 12.21
C ARG A 138 4.24 -14.30 11.10
N GLU A 139 3.99 -13.41 10.15
CA GLU A 139 3.11 -13.63 9.00
C GLU A 139 3.83 -14.35 7.86
N SER A 140 4.20 -15.61 8.07
CA SER A 140 5.06 -16.39 7.16
C SER A 140 4.49 -16.51 5.74
N ARG A 141 3.19 -16.81 5.61
CA ARG A 141 2.54 -16.93 4.28
C ARG A 141 2.66 -15.67 3.43
N THR A 142 2.62 -14.49 4.06
CA THR A 142 2.74 -13.22 3.33
C THR A 142 4.18 -12.95 2.91
N ILE A 143 5.16 -13.36 3.72
CA ILE A 143 6.59 -13.14 3.46
C ILE A 143 7.10 -14.04 2.34
N ASP A 144 6.68 -15.30 2.32
CA ASP A 144 7.15 -16.29 1.32
C ASP A 144 6.68 -15.95 -0.11
N GLU A 145 5.60 -15.16 -0.23
CA GLU A 145 5.03 -14.71 -1.50
C GLU A 145 5.52 -13.32 -1.94
N TRP A 146 6.40 -12.67 -1.16
CA TRP A 146 6.93 -11.36 -1.50
C TRP A 146 8.23 -11.44 -2.32
N PRO A 147 8.44 -10.50 -3.26
CA PRO A 147 9.71 -10.32 -3.93
C PRO A 147 10.87 -10.08 -2.94
N SER A 148 12.10 -10.33 -3.40
CA SER A 148 13.27 -9.99 -2.59
C SER A 148 13.42 -8.47 -2.51
N GLN A 149 13.99 -7.97 -1.40
CA GLN A 149 14.23 -6.53 -1.24
C GLN A 149 15.21 -5.98 -2.29
N GLY A 150 16.17 -6.80 -2.74
CA GLY A 150 17.18 -6.42 -3.74
C GLY A 150 16.61 -6.17 -5.14
N ASP A 151 15.39 -6.64 -5.41
CA ASP A 151 14.74 -6.50 -6.72
C ASP A 151 13.92 -5.19 -6.83
N CYS A 152 13.86 -4.39 -5.76
CA CYS A 152 13.09 -3.15 -5.74
C CYS A 152 13.86 -2.01 -6.42
N THR A 153 13.58 -1.74 -7.70
CA THR A 153 14.14 -0.61 -8.43
C THR A 153 13.58 0.73 -7.93
N PRO A 154 14.40 1.68 -7.45
CA PRO A 154 13.92 2.98 -6.97
C PRO A 154 13.16 3.77 -8.04
N ASN A 155 12.11 4.49 -7.64
CA ASN A 155 11.38 5.36 -8.56
C ASN A 155 12.15 6.64 -8.90
N ALA A 156 11.82 7.21 -10.06
CA ALA A 156 12.45 8.43 -10.58
C ALA A 156 12.08 9.69 -9.78
N ALA A 157 11.00 9.66 -9.01
CA ALA A 157 10.54 10.79 -8.19
C ALA A 157 11.27 10.92 -6.85
N GLY A 158 12.12 9.94 -6.47
CA GLY A 158 12.85 9.94 -5.20
C GLY A 158 11.96 9.80 -3.96
N VAL A 159 10.73 9.31 -4.10
CA VAL A 159 9.82 9.05 -2.98
C VAL A 159 10.15 7.67 -2.41
N ASP A 160 10.45 7.54 -1.12
CA ASP A 160 10.82 6.22 -0.56
C ASP A 160 10.23 5.97 0.83
N VAL A 161 10.44 6.93 1.73
CA VAL A 161 9.90 6.93 3.09
C VAL A 161 9.23 8.27 3.38
N MET A 162 8.25 8.27 4.30
CA MET A 162 7.59 9.51 4.70
C MET A 162 8.64 10.42 5.36
N PRO A 163 8.75 11.69 4.97
CA PRO A 163 9.63 12.62 5.68
C PRO A 163 9.04 12.95 7.06
N HIS A 164 9.91 13.05 8.08
CA HIS A 164 9.56 13.62 9.38
C HIS A 164 8.77 14.94 9.19
N SER A 165 7.56 14.99 9.77
CA SER A 165 6.79 16.23 9.94
C SER A 165 7.10 16.85 11.29
#